data_AF-A0A5C7QBY3-F1
#
_entry.id   AF-A0A5C7QBY3-F1
#
_cell.length_a   1.000
_cell.length_b   1.000
_cell.length_c   1.000
_cell.angle_alpha   90.00
_cell.angle_beta   90.00
_cell.angle_gamma   90.00
#
_symmetry.space_group_name_H-M   'P 1'
#
loop_
_entity.id
_entity.type
_entity.pdbx_description
1 polymer ?
#
loop_
_entity_poly.entity_id
_entity_poly.type
_entity_poly.pdbx_seq_one_letter_code
_entity_poly.pdbx_strand_id
1 'polypeptide(L)'
;MSVGYLSELRTGKATNPRLDHLKALADYFGVPLSYFTDDAASREIAEEMRLLRALRDNDVRSLALRASYLDDETRTALAAIINNMAPADGGQDAP
;
A
#
# COMPACT_ATOMS: atom_id res chain seq x y z
N MET A 1 19.52 13.22 -12.25
CA MET A 1 18.12 13.71 -12.30
C MET A 1 18.04 15.07 -11.61
N SER A 2 17.31 16.05 -12.15
CA SER A 2 17.14 17.37 -11.52
C SER A 2 15.86 17.44 -10.67
N VAL A 3 15.83 18.35 -9.69
CA VAL A 3 14.64 18.60 -8.84
C VAL A 3 13.43 19.03 -9.68
N GLY A 4 13.66 19.89 -10.68
CA GLY A 4 12.61 20.35 -11.59
C GLY A 4 11.95 19.20 -12.36
N TYR A 5 12.76 18.28 -12.91
CA TYR A 5 12.25 17.13 -13.64
C TYR A 5 11.49 16.14 -12.74
N LEU A 6 11.96 15.93 -11.50
CA LEU A 6 11.23 15.10 -10.54
C LEU A 6 9.86 15.73 -10.17
N SER A 7 9.80 17.06 -10.04
CA SER A 7 8.53 17.78 -9.82
C SER A 7 7.57 17.63 -11.00
N GLU A 8 8.08 17.68 -12.23
CA GLU A 8 7.29 17.43 -13.44
C GLU A 8 6.74 16.00 -13.50
N LEU A 9 7.56 15.00 -13.14
CA LEU A 9 7.10 13.61 -13.02
C LEU A 9 6.01 13.46 -11.95
N ARG A 10 6.22 14.05 -10.76
CA ARG A 10 5.25 14.01 -9.66
C ARG A 10 3.91 14.65 -10.02
N THR A 11 3.93 15.70 -10.83
CA THR A 11 2.73 16.43 -11.27
C THR A 11 2.13 15.89 -12.57
N GLY A 12 2.75 14.86 -13.18
CA GLY A 12 2.33 14.28 -14.45
C GLY A 12 2.62 15.17 -15.68
N LYS A 13 3.33 16.29 -15.51
CA LYS A 13 3.78 17.14 -16.64
C LYS A 13 4.80 16.44 -17.53
N ALA A 14 5.61 15.57 -16.93
CA ALA A 14 6.41 14.57 -17.64
C ALA A 14 5.92 13.19 -17.23
N THR A 15 5.86 12.24 -18.17
CA THR A 15 5.32 10.89 -17.91
C THR A 15 6.27 9.76 -18.33
N ASN A 16 7.34 10.07 -19.06
CA ASN A 16 8.27 9.07 -19.59
C ASN A 16 9.70 9.26 -19.04
N PRO A 17 9.96 8.88 -17.78
CA PRO A 17 11.31 8.86 -17.23
C PRO A 17 12.18 7.81 -17.90
N ARG A 18 13.49 8.10 -18.04
CA ARG A 18 14.47 7.09 -18.48
C ARG A 18 14.58 5.98 -17.45
N LEU A 19 14.79 4.75 -17.92
CA LEU A 19 14.91 3.56 -17.08
C LEU A 19 15.98 3.70 -15.99
N ASP A 20 17.11 4.35 -16.28
CA ASP A 20 18.19 4.56 -15.30
C ASP A 20 17.75 5.45 -14.13
N HIS A 21 16.82 6.39 -14.35
CA HIS A 21 16.25 7.18 -13.26
C HIS A 21 15.29 6.34 -12.41
N LEU A 22 14.49 5.46 -13.04
CA LEU A 22 13.61 4.55 -12.31
C LEU A 22 14.40 3.55 -11.45
N LYS A 23 15.52 3.02 -11.97
CA LYS A 23 16.44 2.17 -11.19
C LYS A 23 17.00 2.89 -9.98
N ALA A 24 17.52 4.11 -10.14
CA ALA A 24 18.05 4.88 -9.03
C ALA A 24 16.99 5.19 -7.96
N LEU A 25 15.74 5.44 -8.37
CA LEU A 25 14.62 5.62 -7.45
C LEU A 25 14.25 4.31 -6.74
N ALA A 26 14.21 3.20 -7.46
CA ALA A 26 13.95 1.87 -6.90
C ALA A 26 14.98 1.53 -5.81
N ASP A 27 16.27 1.71 -6.11
CA ASP A 27 17.36 1.50 -5.15
C ASP A 27 17.25 2.42 -3.93
N TYR A 28 16.92 3.70 -4.14
CA TYR A 28 16.76 4.67 -3.05
C TYR A 28 15.61 4.32 -2.10
N PHE A 29 14.46 3.91 -2.65
CA PHE A 29 13.28 3.52 -1.85
C PHE A 29 13.34 2.07 -1.36
N GLY A 30 14.33 1.29 -1.80
CA GLY A 30 14.46 -0.12 -1.44
C GLY A 30 13.34 -0.99 -2.00
N VAL A 31 12.77 -0.63 -3.16
CA VAL A 31 11.72 -1.39 -3.83
C VAL A 31 12.25 -2.02 -5.13
N PRO A 32 11.69 -3.15 -5.60
CA PRO A 32 12.01 -3.68 -6.92
C PRO A 32 11.68 -2.67 -8.03
N LEU A 33 12.45 -2.67 -9.13
CA LEU A 33 12.18 -1.80 -10.28
C LEU A 33 10.75 -1.98 -10.84
N SER A 34 10.21 -3.20 -10.76
CA SER A 34 8.85 -3.52 -11.18
C SER A 34 7.78 -2.66 -10.49
N TYR A 35 8.05 -2.14 -9.29
CA TYR A 35 7.15 -1.19 -8.62
C TYR A 35 6.80 0.03 -9.49
N PHE A 36 7.75 0.47 -10.33
CA PHE A 36 7.55 1.62 -11.22
C PHE A 36 7.17 1.24 -12.67
N THR A 37 7.29 -0.04 -13.05
CA THR A 37 7.09 -0.47 -14.45
C THR A 37 5.95 -1.46 -14.63
N ASP A 38 5.39 -2.00 -13.55
CA ASP A 38 4.32 -2.99 -13.53
C ASP A 38 3.27 -2.62 -12.48
N ASP A 39 2.05 -2.31 -12.96
CA ASP A 39 0.92 -1.94 -12.13
C ASP A 39 0.48 -3.04 -11.16
N ALA A 40 0.73 -4.31 -11.49
CA ALA A 40 0.43 -5.42 -10.58
C ALA A 40 1.38 -5.42 -9.38
N ALA A 41 2.69 -5.34 -9.64
CA ALA A 41 3.72 -5.25 -8.61
C ALA A 41 3.56 -3.98 -7.75
N SER A 42 3.19 -2.85 -8.37
CA SER A 42 2.91 -1.60 -7.65
C SER A 42 1.76 -1.75 -6.66
N ARG A 43 0.65 -2.36 -7.09
CA ARG A 43 -0.53 -2.62 -6.25
C ARG A 43 -0.22 -3.58 -5.11
N GLU A 44 0.50 -4.66 -5.37
CA GLU A 44 0.89 -5.63 -4.32
C GLU A 44 1.69 -4.95 -3.19
N ILE A 45 2.71 -4.18 -3.56
CA ILE A 45 3.53 -3.44 -2.59
C ILE A 45 2.70 -2.37 -1.86
N ALA A 46 1.78 -1.69 -2.55
CA ALA A 46 0.90 -0.70 -1.93
C ALA A 46 -0.03 -1.32 -0.87
N GLU A 47 -0.61 -2.49 -1.16
CA GLU A 47 -1.45 -3.24 -0.23
C GLU A 47 -0.66 -3.74 0.99
N GLU A 48 0.57 -4.25 0.78
CA GLU A 48 1.44 -4.64 1.89
C GLU A 48 1.78 -3.45 2.79
N MET A 49 2.13 -2.30 2.20
CA MET A 49 2.40 -1.07 2.93
C MET A 49 1.17 -0.54 3.67
N ARG A 50 -0.03 -0.69 3.09
CA ARG A 50 -1.31 -0.35 3.73
C ARG A 50 -1.55 -1.25 4.94
N LEU A 51 -1.35 -2.56 4.82
CA LEU A 51 -1.47 -3.51 5.92
C LEU A 51 -0.47 -3.19 7.05
N LEU A 52 0.80 -2.96 6.71
CA LEU A 52 1.84 -2.60 7.69
C LEU A 52 1.49 -1.32 8.43
N ARG A 53 0.92 -0.32 7.75
CA ARG A 53 0.43 0.90 8.39
C ARG A 53 -0.72 0.61 9.36
N ALA A 54 -1.70 -0.21 8.96
CA ALA A 54 -2.81 -0.60 9.82
C ALA A 54 -2.32 -1.32 11.08
N LEU A 55 -1.33 -2.21 10.97
CA LEU A 55 -0.76 -2.96 12.10
C LEU A 55 0.08 -2.11 13.08
N ARG A 56 0.40 -0.85 12.74
CA ARG A 56 1.02 0.10 13.68
C ARG A 56 0.02 0.63 14.70
N ASP A 57 -1.28 0.57 14.40
CA ASP A 57 -2.33 0.92 15.35
C ASP A 57 -2.46 -0.17 16.43
N ASN A 58 -2.48 0.26 17.70
CA ASN A 58 -2.52 -0.67 18.83
C ASN A 58 -3.84 -1.43 18.94
N ASP A 59 -4.96 -0.78 18.58
CA ASP A 59 -6.29 -1.38 18.65
C ASP A 59 -6.46 -2.39 17.52
N VAL A 60 -6.00 -2.06 16.31
CA VAL A 60 -5.96 -3.01 15.18
C VAL A 60 -5.10 -4.22 15.52
N ARG A 61 -3.92 -4.01 16.10
CA ARG A 61 -3.03 -5.11 16.51
C ARG A 61 -3.66 -5.98 17.60
N SER A 62 -4.32 -5.38 18.58
CA SER A 62 -5.03 -6.08 19.66
C SER A 62 -6.16 -6.96 19.08
N LEU A 63 -6.94 -6.42 18.13
CA LEU A 63 -7.99 -7.16 17.45
C LEU A 63 -7.42 -8.34 16.64
N ALA A 64 -6.34 -8.13 15.88
CA ALA A 64 -5.68 -9.17 15.10
C ALA A 64 -5.15 -10.31 15.99
N LEU A 65 -4.52 -9.99 17.12
CA LEU A 65 -4.06 -10.98 18.10
C LEU A 65 -5.23 -11.79 18.66
N ARG A 66 -6.34 -11.15 19.03
CA ARG A 66 -7.54 -11.86 19.52
C ARG A 66 -8.14 -12.76 18.44
N ALA A 67 -8.24 -12.27 17.21
CA ALA A 67 -8.76 -13.02 16.08
C ALA A 67 -7.92 -14.28 15.77
N SER A 68 -6.62 -14.26 16.06
CA SER A 68 -5.72 -15.41 15.85
C SER A 68 -6.05 -16.63 16.71
N TYR A 69 -6.73 -16.44 17.85
CA TYR A 69 -7.18 -17.53 18.74
C TYR A 69 -8.56 -18.07 18.40
N LEU A 70 -9.28 -17.45 17.45
CA LEU A 70 -10.60 -17.90 17.02
C LEU A 70 -10.46 -19.06 16.02
N ASP A 71 -11.41 -20.00 16.08
CA ASP A 71 -11.60 -20.98 15.01
C ASP A 71 -12.09 -20.32 13.71
N ASP A 72 -12.05 -21.07 12.62
CA ASP A 72 -12.33 -20.56 11.28
C ASP A 72 -13.77 -20.07 11.11
N GLU A 73 -14.75 -20.74 11.74
CA GLU A 73 -16.16 -20.36 11.70
C GLU A 73 -16.38 -19.01 12.39
N THR A 74 -15.87 -18.87 13.61
CA THR A 74 -15.99 -17.64 14.40
C THR A 74 -15.22 -16.49 13.77
N ARG A 75 -14.05 -16.77 13.19
CA ARG A 75 -13.25 -15.77 12.46
C ARG A 75 -13.98 -15.27 11.21
N THR A 76 -14.68 -16.17 10.50
CA THR A 76 -15.49 -15.81 9.33
C THR A 76 -16.68 -14.93 9.72
N ALA A 77 -17.37 -15.27 10.81
CA ALA A 77 -18.47 -14.45 11.34
C ALA A 77 -17.99 -13.05 11.76
N LEU A 78 -16.84 -12.96 12.44
CA LEU A 78 -16.22 -11.69 12.82
C LEU A 78 -15.86 -10.84 11.58
N ALA A 79 -15.27 -11.45 10.54
CA ALA A 79 -14.94 -10.77 9.30
C ALA A 79 -16.18 -10.19 8.61
N ALA A 80 -17.30 -10.93 8.60
CA ALA A 80 -18.57 -10.45 8.04
C ALA A 80 -19.11 -9.22 8.79
N ILE A 81 -19.01 -9.21 10.12
CA ILE A 81 -19.41 -8.05 10.94
C ILE A 81 -18.55 -6.83 10.61
N ILE A 82 -17.23 -7.00 10.55
CA ILE A 82 -16.28 -5.93 10.20
C ILE A 82 -16.60 -5.38 8.81
N ASN A 83 -16.82 -6.23 7.81
CA ASN A 83 -17.12 -5.82 6.44
C ASN A 83 -18.45 -5.04 6.31
N ASN A 84 -19.44 -5.32 7.16
CA ASN A 84 -20.70 -4.57 7.18
C ASN A 84 -20.56 -3.20 7.85
N MET A 85 -19.61 -3.05 8.78
CA MET A 85 -19.35 -1.79 9.49
C MET A 85 -18.34 -0.91 8.75
N ALA A 86 -17.43 -1.52 7.98
CA ALA A 86 -16.45 -0.79 7.20
C ALA A 86 -17.17 0.01 6.09
N PRO A 87 -16.83 1.30 5.91
CA PRO A 87 -17.33 2.05 4.76
C PRO A 87 -16.90 1.35 3.48
N ALA A 88 -17.77 1.37 2.46
CA ALA A 88 -17.58 0.67 1.18
C ALA A 88 -16.25 1.01 0.48
N ASP A 89 -15.61 2.12 0.85
CA ASP A 89 -14.29 2.53 0.42
C ASP A 89 -13.41 2.89 1.64
N GLY A 90 -12.80 1.88 2.24
CA GLY A 90 -11.85 2.07 3.34
C GLY A 90 -10.50 2.60 2.86
N GLY A 91 -10.43 3.89 2.51
CA GLY A 91 -9.19 4.68 2.46
C GLY A 91 -8.71 5.06 1.07
N GLN A 92 -9.37 6.05 0.45
CA GLN A 92 -8.76 6.82 -0.62
C GLN A 92 -7.83 7.84 0.02
N ASP A 93 -6.52 7.70 -0.24
CA ASP A 93 -5.51 8.68 0.12
C ASP A 93 -5.96 10.09 -0.33
N ALA A 94 -6.22 10.97 0.62
CA ALA A 94 -6.40 12.40 0.39
C ALA A 94 -5.01 13.05 0.19
N PRO A 95 -4.91 14.13 -0.61
CA PRO A 95 -3.71 14.51 -1.39
C PRO A 95 -2.47 14.92 -0.59
#